data_AF-A0A7J8DKE0-F1
#
_entry.id   AF-A0A7J8DKE0-F1
#
_cell.length_a   1.000
_cell.length_b   1.000
_cell.length_c   1.000
_cell.angle_alpha   90.00
_cell.angle_beta   90.00
_cell.angle_gamma   90.00
#
_symmetry.space_group_name_H-M   'P 1'
#
loop_
_entity.id
_entity.type
_entity.pdbx_description
1 polymer ?
#
loop_
_entity_poly.entity_id
_entity_poly.type
_entity_poly.pdbx_seq_one_letter_code
_entity_poly.pdbx_strand_id
1 'polypeptide(L)'
;MIISSTPFRYLLTPSMQKSVQNKIKSLNWEEMEKSQCIPETHDSEFCIRIPGGGITKTLYDEGCSKEIAVAVLLKFVSEGDNIPDALGLVEYLNEWLQIIKPHLQCDDPTSSTLPWKIPSSWRLLFGSGLPPALF
;
A
#
# COMPACT_ATOMS: atom_id res chain seq x y z
N MET A 1 -3.55 -20.69 9.40
CA MET A 1 -2.74 -20.57 8.18
C MET A 1 -1.89 -19.32 8.35
N ILE A 2 -0.60 -19.48 8.66
CA ILE A 2 0.30 -18.34 8.90
C ILE A 2 0.83 -17.93 7.53
N ILE A 3 0.43 -16.75 7.06
CA ILE A 3 0.97 -16.17 5.82
C ILE A 3 2.35 -15.62 6.17
N SER A 4 3.41 -16.23 5.63
CA SER A 4 4.81 -15.86 5.92
C SER A 4 5.43 -14.89 4.90
N SER A 5 4.63 -14.32 4.00
CA SER A 5 5.08 -13.30 3.05
C SER A 5 4.93 -11.89 3.65
N THR A 6 5.72 -10.93 3.14
CA THR A 6 5.53 -9.51 3.48
C THR A 6 4.13 -9.10 3.03
N PRO A 7 3.31 -8.40 3.84
CA PRO A 7 1.90 -8.14 3.49
C PRO A 7 1.73 -7.09 2.37
N PHE A 8 2.82 -6.58 1.81
CA PHE A 8 2.81 -5.57 0.74
C PHE A 8 2.82 -6.24 -0.62
N ARG A 9 2.01 -5.70 -1.54
CA ARG A 9 1.98 -6.10 -2.94
C ARG A 9 2.01 -4.88 -3.83
N TYR A 10 2.49 -5.07 -5.05
CA TYR A 10 2.37 -4.08 -6.11
C TYR A 10 1.77 -4.68 -7.38
N LEU A 11 1.19 -3.81 -8.20
CA LEU A 11 0.79 -4.09 -9.57
C LEU A 11 1.19 -2.92 -10.47
N LEU A 12 1.68 -3.24 -11.65
CA LEU A 12 1.99 -2.25 -12.68
C LEU A 12 1.18 -2.55 -13.93
N THR A 13 0.61 -1.51 -14.51
CA THR A 13 0.12 -1.61 -15.90
C THR A 13 1.29 -1.86 -16.85
N PRO A 14 1.08 -2.49 -18.01
CA PRO A 14 2.14 -2.71 -18.99
C PRO A 14 2.86 -1.42 -19.41
N SER A 15 2.10 -0.32 -19.53
CA SER A 15 2.62 1.02 -19.84
C SER A 15 3.59 1.52 -18.75
N MET A 16 3.18 1.42 -17.48
CA MET A 16 4.05 1.77 -16.35
C MET A 16 5.28 0.85 -16.25
N GLN A 17 5.08 -0.46 -16.36
CA GLN A 17 6.13 -1.46 -16.20
C GLN A 17 7.32 -1.19 -17.13
N LYS A 18 7.08 -0.81 -18.40
CA LYS A 18 8.13 -0.46 -19.36
C LYS A 18 9.04 0.67 -18.87
N SER A 19 8.47 1.66 -18.18
CA SER A 19 9.21 2.83 -17.69
C SER A 19 10.02 2.55 -16.42
N VAL A 20 9.50 1.71 -15.53
CA VAL A 20 10.03 1.58 -14.15
C VAL A 20 10.60 0.20 -13.81
N GLN A 21 10.68 -0.71 -14.80
CA GLN A 21 11.06 -2.11 -14.60
C GLN A 21 12.34 -2.29 -13.78
N ASN A 22 13.41 -1.57 -14.15
CA ASN A 22 14.71 -1.70 -13.48
C ASN A 22 14.66 -1.20 -12.03
N LYS A 23 13.93 -0.10 -11.80
CA LYS A 23 13.79 0.48 -10.47
C LYS A 23 13.01 -0.45 -9.55
N ILE A 24 11.89 -0.98 -10.02
CA ILE A 24 11.06 -1.92 -9.24
C ILE A 24 11.81 -3.23 -8.94
N LYS A 25 12.54 -3.79 -9.92
CA LYS A 25 13.39 -4.97 -9.67
C LYS A 25 14.43 -4.74 -8.59
N SER A 26 14.99 -3.53 -8.50
CA SER A 26 15.98 -3.19 -7.47
C SER A 26 15.41 -3.11 -6.06
N LEU A 27 14.09 -2.92 -5.92
CA LEU A 27 13.40 -2.83 -4.63
C LEU A 27 13.08 -4.20 -4.02
N ASN A 28 13.23 -5.29 -4.79
CA ASN A 28 12.93 -6.66 -4.35
C ASN A 28 11.50 -6.82 -3.76
N TRP A 29 10.55 -6.11 -4.34
CA TRP A 29 9.15 -6.14 -3.94
C TRP A 29 8.41 -7.35 -4.52
N GLU A 30 7.34 -7.77 -3.84
CA GLU A 30 6.51 -8.91 -4.24
C GLU A 30 5.32 -8.42 -5.09
N GLU A 31 5.18 -8.96 -6.31
CA GLU A 31 4.06 -8.63 -7.18
C GLU A 31 2.79 -9.33 -6.70
N MET A 32 1.63 -8.69 -6.90
CA MET A 32 0.34 -9.26 -6.54
C MET A 32 0.09 -10.62 -7.23
N GLU A 33 -0.39 -11.58 -6.44
CA GLU A 33 -0.66 -12.93 -6.89
C GLU A 33 -1.84 -12.97 -7.88
N LYS A 34 -1.75 -13.90 -8.83
CA LYS A 34 -2.85 -14.27 -9.71
C LYS A 34 -3.53 -15.50 -9.13
N SER A 35 -4.85 -15.45 -9.00
CA SER A 35 -5.66 -16.57 -8.50
C SER A 35 -6.52 -17.14 -9.62
N GLN A 36 -6.92 -18.40 -9.49
CA GLN A 36 -7.82 -19.01 -10.47
C GLN A 36 -9.13 -18.21 -10.55
N CYS A 37 -9.61 -17.94 -11.76
CA CYS A 37 -10.92 -17.34 -11.95
C CYS A 37 -12.02 -18.27 -11.43
N ILE A 38 -13.09 -17.71 -10.89
CA ILE A 38 -14.28 -18.52 -10.60
C ILE A 38 -14.92 -18.83 -11.97
N PRO A 39 -15.10 -20.11 -12.31
CA PRO A 39 -15.41 -20.58 -13.67
C PRO A 39 -16.71 -20.00 -14.27
N GLU A 40 -17.56 -19.37 -13.47
CA GLU A 40 -18.83 -18.79 -13.93
C GLU A 40 -18.74 -17.31 -14.36
N THR A 41 -17.56 -16.68 -14.26
CA THR A 41 -17.44 -15.22 -14.41
C THR A 41 -16.50 -14.72 -15.50
N HIS A 42 -15.51 -15.50 -15.96
CA HIS A 42 -14.54 -15.04 -16.96
C HIS A 42 -13.86 -16.19 -17.73
N ASP A 43 -13.50 -15.92 -18.99
CA ASP A 43 -12.79 -16.83 -19.91
C ASP A 43 -11.30 -17.02 -19.59
N SER A 44 -10.70 -16.21 -18.70
CA SER A 44 -9.28 -16.37 -18.34
C SER A 44 -9.12 -17.37 -17.19
N GLU A 45 -8.11 -18.24 -17.27
CA GLU A 45 -7.85 -19.25 -16.23
C GLU A 45 -7.38 -18.62 -14.91
N PHE A 46 -6.74 -17.44 -14.97
CA PHE A 46 -6.24 -16.69 -13.81
C PHE A 46 -6.66 -15.21 -13.86
N CYS A 47 -7.02 -14.63 -12.70
CA CYS A 47 -7.32 -13.22 -12.49
C CYS A 47 -6.57 -12.65 -11.29
N ILE A 48 -6.29 -11.35 -11.37
CA ILE A 48 -5.85 -10.54 -10.23
C ILE A 48 -7.10 -10.14 -9.44
N ARG A 49 -7.12 -10.42 -8.13
CA ARG A 49 -8.23 -10.04 -7.23
C ARG A 49 -7.74 -9.08 -6.15
N ILE A 50 -8.43 -7.97 -5.97
CA ILE A 50 -8.11 -6.98 -4.93
C ILE A 50 -9.33 -6.85 -3.99
N PRO A 51 -9.53 -7.82 -3.07
CA PRO A 51 -10.68 -7.78 -2.16
C PRO A 51 -10.60 -6.53 -1.28
N GLY A 52 -11.74 -5.85 -1.09
CA GLY A 52 -11.78 -4.58 -0.35
C GLY A 52 -11.08 -3.41 -1.04
N GLY A 53 -10.54 -3.59 -2.25
CA GLY A 53 -9.79 -2.55 -2.97
C GLY A 53 -10.64 -1.44 -3.60
N GLY A 54 -11.97 -1.54 -3.52
CA GLY A 54 -12.89 -0.59 -4.13
C GLY A 54 -12.62 -0.41 -5.64
N ILE A 55 -12.50 0.84 -6.08
CA ILE A 55 -12.26 1.19 -7.49
C ILE A 55 -10.86 0.84 -7.99
N THR A 56 -9.93 0.43 -7.12
CA THR A 56 -8.52 0.18 -7.47
C THR A 56 -8.37 -0.84 -8.59
N LYS A 57 -9.15 -1.92 -8.55
CA LYS A 57 -9.12 -2.96 -9.58
C LYS A 57 -9.59 -2.41 -10.93
N THR A 58 -10.69 -1.68 -10.94
CA THR A 58 -11.20 -1.01 -12.15
C THR A 58 -10.20 -0.02 -12.72
N LEU A 59 -9.56 0.82 -11.89
CA LEU A 59 -8.52 1.75 -12.36
C LEU A 59 -7.32 1.03 -12.96
N TYR A 60 -6.90 -0.08 -12.37
CA TYR A 60 -5.83 -0.90 -12.92
C TYR A 60 -6.22 -1.52 -14.27
N ASP A 61 -7.42 -2.07 -14.39
CA ASP A 61 -7.91 -2.72 -15.62
C ASP A 61 -8.11 -1.71 -16.75
N GLU A 62 -8.72 -0.57 -16.45
CA GLU A 62 -8.84 0.55 -17.37
C GLU A 62 -7.46 1.08 -17.79
N GLY A 63 -6.52 1.16 -16.85
CA GLY A 63 -5.13 1.54 -17.14
C GLY A 63 -4.44 0.56 -18.07
N CYS A 64 -4.66 -0.75 -17.89
CA CYS A 64 -4.19 -1.78 -18.80
C CYS A 64 -4.82 -1.63 -20.19
N SER A 65 -6.14 -1.47 -20.26
CA SER A 65 -6.88 -1.42 -21.53
C SER A 65 -6.63 -0.13 -22.33
N LYS A 66 -6.39 0.99 -21.66
CA LYS A 66 -6.20 2.32 -22.28
C LYS A 66 -4.73 2.73 -22.35
N GLU A 67 -3.81 1.81 -22.04
CA GLU A 67 -2.37 2.04 -22.00
C GLU A 67 -1.93 3.21 -21.08
N ILE A 68 -2.74 3.50 -20.05
CA ILE A 68 -2.44 4.55 -19.07
C ILE A 68 -1.47 3.97 -18.03
N ALA A 69 -0.39 4.70 -17.76
CA ALA A 69 0.59 4.31 -16.76
C ALA A 69 0.00 4.43 -15.34
N VAL A 70 -0.43 3.29 -14.79
CA VAL A 70 -0.89 3.14 -13.40
C VAL A 70 0.02 2.19 -12.63
N ALA A 71 0.31 2.53 -11.38
CA ALA A 71 0.92 1.67 -10.38
C ALA A 71 -0.02 1.58 -9.17
N VAL A 72 -0.20 0.38 -8.65
CA VAL A 72 -0.97 0.12 -7.42
C VAL A 72 -0.02 -0.43 -6.38
N LEU A 73 -0.03 0.16 -5.19
CA LEU A 73 0.62 -0.39 -3.99
C LEU A 73 -0.49 -0.69 -2.99
N LEU A 74 -0.44 -1.86 -2.37
CA LEU A 74 -1.42 -2.26 -1.37
C LEU A 74 -0.77 -3.08 -0.25
N LYS A 75 -1.40 -3.06 0.92
CA LYS A 75 -1.03 -3.88 2.06
C LYS A 75 -2.24 -4.68 2.51
N PHE A 76 -2.08 -5.98 2.75
CA PHE A 76 -3.09 -6.77 3.43
C PHE A 76 -3.05 -6.45 4.92
N VAL A 77 -4.20 -6.04 5.46
CA VAL A 77 -4.33 -5.59 6.84
C VAL A 77 -5.51 -6.28 7.52
N SER A 78 -5.42 -6.44 8.83
CA SER A 78 -6.56 -6.84 9.65
C SER A 78 -7.44 -5.62 9.96
N GLU A 79 -8.67 -5.85 10.44
CA GLU A 79 -9.50 -4.76 10.94
C GLU A 79 -8.95 -4.20 12.27
N GLY A 80 -9.17 -2.90 12.52
CA GLY A 80 -8.76 -2.24 13.77
C GLY A 80 -7.99 -0.94 13.54
N ASP A 81 -7.02 -0.68 14.40
CA ASP A 81 -6.09 0.46 14.27
C ASP A 81 -5.03 0.19 13.20
N ASN A 82 -5.31 0.65 11.98
CA ASN A 82 -4.44 0.51 10.82
C ASN A 82 -3.50 1.72 10.62
N ILE A 83 -3.31 2.58 11.64
CA ILE A 83 -2.33 3.69 11.57
C ILE A 83 -0.93 3.18 11.20
N PRO A 84 -0.37 2.15 11.87
CA PRO A 84 0.98 1.66 11.55
C PRO A 84 1.04 1.08 10.13
N ASP A 85 -0.03 0.43 9.68
CA ASP A 85 -0.13 -0.13 8.34
C ASP A 85 -0.15 0.94 7.26
N ALA A 86 -0.91 2.02 7.48
CA ALA A 86 -0.96 3.16 6.59
C ALA A 86 0.41 3.86 6.49
N LEU A 87 1.11 4.04 7.63
CA LEU A 87 2.47 4.58 7.64
C LEU A 87 3.44 3.66 6.88
N GLY A 88 3.35 2.35 7.10
CA GLY A 88 4.17 1.38 6.36
C GLY A 88 3.93 1.43 4.85
N LEU A 89 2.69 1.64 4.39
CA LEU A 89 2.39 1.81 2.96
C LEU A 89 2.98 3.10 2.39
N VAL A 90 3.01 4.17 3.17
CA VAL A 90 3.65 5.43 2.79
C VAL A 90 5.17 5.29 2.74
N GLU A 91 5.77 4.58 3.69
CA GLU A 91 7.21 4.26 3.67
C GLU A 91 7.57 3.39 2.48
N TYR A 92 6.76 2.38 2.18
CA TYR A 92 6.88 1.54 0.99
C TYR A 92 6.84 2.38 -0.29
N LEU A 93 5.89 3.30 -0.43
CA LEU A 93 5.89 4.25 -1.54
C LEU A 93 7.17 5.10 -1.60
N ASN A 94 7.65 5.53 -0.43
CA ASN A 94 8.83 6.39 -0.33
C ASN A 94 10.15 5.66 -0.63
N GLU A 95 10.25 4.35 -0.38
CA GLU A 95 11.39 3.54 -0.84
C GLU A 95 11.53 3.62 -2.37
N TRP A 96 10.40 3.58 -3.08
CA TRP A 96 10.41 3.71 -4.53
C TRP A 96 10.64 5.15 -4.99
N LEU A 97 9.84 6.10 -4.51
CA LEU A 97 9.82 7.45 -5.07
C LEU A 97 10.84 8.40 -4.43
N GLN A 98 11.34 8.08 -3.23
CA GLN A 98 12.26 8.92 -2.46
C GLN A 98 11.73 10.36 -2.31
N ILE A 99 10.42 10.50 -2.07
CA ILE A 99 9.70 11.78 -1.92
C ILE A 99 10.29 12.58 -0.77
N ILE A 100 10.49 11.91 0.36
CA ILE A 100 11.18 12.46 1.52
C ILE A 100 12.54 11.77 1.61
N LYS A 101 13.60 12.57 1.64
CA LYS A 101 14.95 12.06 1.90
C LYS A 101 15.01 11.59 3.36
N PRO A 102 15.65 10.45 3.66
CA PRO A 102 15.99 10.10 5.02
C PRO A 102 16.68 11.31 5.66
N HIS A 103 16.23 11.74 6.84
CA HIS A 103 16.97 12.75 7.60
C HIS A 103 18.38 12.20 7.78
N LEU A 104 19.36 12.79 7.10
CA LEU A 104 20.76 12.58 7.43
C LEU A 104 20.86 12.96 8.91
N GLN A 105 21.17 11.96 9.73
CA GLN A 105 21.41 11.99 11.17
C GLN A 105 21.49 13.43 11.71
N CYS A 106 20.41 13.91 12.32
CA CYS A 106 20.56 14.96 13.30
C CYS A 106 21.31 14.31 14.47
N ASP A 107 22.42 14.90 14.90
CA ASP A 107 23.25 14.47 16.04
C ASP A 107 22.51 14.49 17.41
N ASP A 108 21.18 14.59 17.40
CA ASP A 108 20.34 14.56 18.59
C ASP A 108 19.63 13.20 18.72
N PRO A 109 20.13 12.30 19.59
CA PRO A 109 19.55 10.98 19.81
C PRO A 109 18.14 11.01 20.44
N THR A 110 17.61 12.19 20.76
CA THR A 110 16.23 12.35 21.28
C THR A 110 15.19 12.67 20.19
N SER A 111 15.63 13.04 18.98
CA SER A 111 14.73 13.40 17.87
C SER A 111 14.43 12.21 16.96
N SER A 112 13.81 11.17 17.50
CA SER A 112 13.15 10.13 16.70
C SER A 112 11.81 10.65 16.17
N THR A 113 11.85 11.62 15.25
CA THR A 113 10.65 12.06 14.54
C THR A 113 10.60 11.29 13.23
N LEU A 114 9.68 10.33 13.14
CA LEU A 114 9.22 9.81 11.85
C LEU A 114 8.97 11.01 10.92
N PRO A 115 9.44 11.00 9.66
CA PRO A 115 9.32 12.15 8.77
C PRO A 115 7.87 12.48 8.37
N TRP A 116 6.91 11.67 8.81
CA TRP A 116 5.51 11.77 8.46
C TRP A 116 4.71 12.51 9.53
N LYS A 117 4.06 13.60 9.12
CA LYS A 117 3.13 14.32 9.98
C LYS A 117 1.78 13.61 10.02
N ILE A 118 1.38 13.16 11.21
CA ILE A 118 0.07 12.52 11.40
C ILE A 118 -1.05 13.57 11.30
N PRO A 119 -2.12 13.32 10.51
CA PRO A 119 -3.27 14.21 10.46
C PRO A 119 -3.96 14.35 11.82
N SER A 120 -4.37 15.57 12.19
CA SER A 120 -5.07 15.82 13.45
C SER A 120 -6.38 15.05 13.58
N SER A 121 -7.02 14.73 12.46
CA SER A 121 -8.23 13.89 12.40
C SER A 121 -8.00 12.48 12.95
N TRP A 122 -6.76 11.97 12.98
CA TRP A 122 -6.46 10.64 13.49
C TRP A 122 -6.45 10.56 15.03
N ARG A 123 -6.41 11.71 15.73
CA ARG A 123 -6.39 11.74 17.20
C ARG A 123 -7.65 11.16 17.84
N LEU A 124 -8.78 11.24 17.14
CA LEU A 124 -10.09 10.85 17.65
C LEU A 124 -10.75 9.80 16.74
N LEU A 125 -9.98 8.90 16.13
CA LEU A 125 -10.52 7.82 15.27
C LEU A 125 -11.60 7.00 15.98
N PHE A 126 -11.46 6.83 17.29
CA PHE A 126 -12.40 6.08 18.13
C PHE A 126 -13.27 6.99 19.01
N GLY A 127 -13.38 8.28 18.64
CA GLY A 127 -14.10 9.30 19.40
C GLY A 127 -13.26 9.96 20.49
N SER A 128 -13.85 10.95 21.17
CA SER A 128 -13.30 11.45 22.43
C SER A 128 -13.53 10.39 23.50
N GLY A 129 -12.46 9.95 24.16
CA GLY A 129 -12.57 9.01 25.29
C GLY A 129 -13.58 9.47 26.34
N LEU A 130 -14.01 8.53 27.19
CA LEU A 130 -14.96 8.83 28.25
C LEU A 130 -14.46 10.03 29.10
N PRO A 131 -15.33 10.99 29.43
CA PRO A 131 -14.98 12.10 30.29
C PRO A 131 -14.26 11.60 31.55
N PRO A 132 -13.12 12.20 31.95
CA PRO A 132 -12.40 11.78 33.16
C PRO A 132 -13.27 11.79 34.41
N ALA A 133 -14.33 12.60 34.43
CA ALA A 133 -15.32 12.68 35.51
C ALA A 133 -16.19 11.43 35.70
N LEU A 134 -16.08 10.43 34.81
CA LEU A 134 -16.76 9.13 34.94
C LEU A 134 -15.93 8.07 35.68
N PHE A 135 -14.73 8.41 36.15
CA PHE A 135 -13.81 7.53 36.89
C PHE A 135 -13.34 8.18 38.20
#